data_AF-A0A3N5F7W6-F1
#
_entry.id   AF-A0A3N5F7W6-F1
#
_cell.length_a   1.000
_cell.length_b   1.000
_cell.length_c   1.000
_cell.angle_alpha   90.00
_cell.angle_beta   90.00
_cell.angle_gamma   90.00
#
_symmetry.space_group_name_H-M   'P 1'
#
loop_
_entity.id
_entity.type
_entity.pdbx_description
1 polymer ?
#
loop_
_entity_poly.entity_id
_entity_poly.type
_entity_poly.pdbx_seq_one_letter_code
_entity_poly.pdbx_strand_id
1 'polypeptide(L)' 'MNKFKQKHLAEEAEISGAFLSQLINGARRPSWQTAKKLAVITSTKPELWLDGNPDDIKSALFHQNSGVIDENFPVKN' A
#
# COMPACT_ATOMS: atom_id res chain seq x y z
N MET A 1 12.34 0.86 -6.90
CA MET A 1 11.13 1.64 -6.56
C MET A 1 11.38 3.10 -6.91
N ASN A 2 10.71 3.66 -7.91
CA ASN A 2 10.94 5.07 -8.26
C ASN A 2 10.34 5.98 -7.17
N LYS A 3 11.19 6.79 -6.52
CA LYS A 3 10.78 7.79 -5.50
C LYS A 3 9.59 8.66 -5.95
N PHE A 4 9.46 8.88 -7.25
CA PHE A 4 8.35 9.63 -7.86
C PHE A 4 6.98 8.99 -7.63
N LYS A 5 6.86 7.66 -7.63
CA LYS A 5 5.56 6.97 -7.48
C LYS A 5 5.03 7.10 -6.04
N GLN A 6 5.92 7.02 -5.04
CA GLN A 6 5.52 7.22 -3.64
C GLN A 6 5.12 8.66 -3.34
N LYS A 7 5.85 9.64 -3.89
CA LYS A 7 5.51 11.06 -3.69
C LYS A 7 4.13 11.39 -4.25
N HIS A 8 3.85 10.95 -5.48
CA HIS A 8 2.54 11.14 -6.10
C HIS A 8 1.43 10.44 -5.31
N LEU A 9 1.67 9.20 -4.86
CA LEU A 9 0.70 8.46 -4.05
C LEU A 9 0.38 9.17 -2.72
N ALA A 10 1.40 9.75 -2.10
CA ALA A 10 1.25 10.50 -0.85
C ALA A 10 0.45 11.79 -1.08
N GLU A 11 0.74 12.52 -2.15
CA GLU A 11 0.00 13.73 -2.55
C GLU A 11 -1.47 13.41 -2.83
N GLU A 12 -1.75 12.34 -3.58
CA GLU A 12 -3.11 11.91 -3.95
C GLU A 12 -3.91 11.37 -2.75
N ALA A 13 -3.24 10.70 -1.81
CA ALA A 13 -3.84 10.25 -0.56
C ALA A 13 -3.94 11.36 0.51
N GLU A 14 -3.50 12.58 0.20
CA GLU A 14 -3.42 13.73 1.11
C GLU A 14 -2.64 13.42 2.40
N ILE A 15 -1.54 12.69 2.27
CA ILE A 15 -0.64 12.34 3.38
C ILE A 15 0.79 12.78 3.09
N SER A 16 1.61 12.87 4.15
CA SER A 16 3.03 13.17 3.97
C SER A 16 3.79 11.96 3.41
N GLY A 17 4.74 12.19 2.51
CA GLY A 17 5.60 11.12 1.98
C GLY A 17 6.38 10.35 3.06
N ALA A 18 6.74 11.02 4.16
CA ALA A 18 7.33 10.37 5.33
C ALA A 18 6.36 9.40 6.02
N PHE A 19 5.08 9.78 6.12
CA PHE A 19 4.03 8.93 6.69
C PHE A 19 3.77 7.71 5.79
N LEU A 20 3.72 7.89 4.47
CA LEU A 20 3.64 6.78 3.53
C LEU A 20 4.84 5.84 3.63
N SER A 21 6.06 6.37 3.80
CA SER A 21 7.25 5.54 4.02
C SER A 21 7.15 4.73 5.32
N GLN A 22 6.64 5.32 6.40
CA GLN A 22 6.40 4.60 7.66
C GLN A 22 5.37 3.48 7.50
N LEU A 23 4.31 3.72 6.71
CA LEU A 23 3.30 2.71 6.37
C LEU A 23 3.89 1.54 5.60
N ILE A 24 4.65 1.82 4.53
CA ILE A 24 5.28 0.81 3.68
C ILE A 24 6.33 -0.02 4.44
N ASN A 25 6.97 0.56 5.45
CA ASN A 25 7.91 -0.13 6.31
C ASN A 25 7.24 -0.81 7.53
N GLY A 26 5.92 -0.73 7.68
CA GLY A 26 5.18 -1.30 8.82
C GLY A 26 5.44 -0.59 10.16
N ALA A 27 6.13 0.55 10.14
CA ALA A 27 6.48 1.31 11.33
C ALA A 27 5.28 2.07 11.93
N ARG A 28 4.26 2.34 11.11
CA ARG A 28 3.05 3.03 11.54
C ARG A 28 1.84 2.52 10.79
N ARG A 29 0.72 2.33 11.50
CA ARG A 29 -0.57 1.98 10.89
C ARG A 29 -1.41 3.23 10.59
N PRO A 30 -2.12 3.27 9.46
CA PRO A 30 -2.96 4.41 9.09
C PRO A 30 -4.31 4.33 9.82
N SER A 31 -5.11 5.39 9.70
CA SER A 31 -6.53 5.29 10.03
C SER A 31 -7.27 4.50 8.94
N TRP A 32 -8.46 3.97 9.25
CA TRP A 32 -9.31 3.29 8.28
C TRP A 32 -9.63 4.17 7.06
N GLN A 33 -9.83 5.47 7.28
CA GLN A 33 -10.10 6.42 6.20
C GLN A 33 -8.91 6.53 5.25
N THR A 34 -7.70 6.66 5.79
CA THR A 34 -6.46 6.72 4.99
C THR A 34 -6.17 5.40 4.28
N ALA A 35 -6.38 4.27 4.95
CA ALA A 35 -6.27 2.94 4.34
C ALA A 35 -7.20 2.79 3.13
N LYS A 36 -8.44 3.26 3.25
CA LYS A 36 -9.42 3.25 2.15
C LYS A 36 -9.02 4.15 0.99
N LYS A 37 -8.51 5.36 1.25
CA LYS A 37 -7.97 6.24 0.21
C LYS A 37 -6.82 5.58 -0.54
N LEU A 38 -5.83 5.07 0.19
CA LEU A 38 -4.67 4.39 -0.39
C LEU A 38 -5.09 3.16 -1.21
N ALA A 39 -6.02 2.37 -0.69
CA ALA A 39 -6.58 1.20 -1.37
C ALA A 39 -7.23 1.57 -2.72
N VAL A 40 -8.02 2.64 -2.77
CA VAL A 40 -8.64 3.11 -4.02
C VAL A 40 -7.58 3.57 -5.03
N ILE A 41 -6.63 4.41 -4.59
CA ILE A 41 -5.56 4.96 -5.46
C ILE A 41 -4.67 3.85 -6.01
N THR A 42 -4.36 2.85 -5.18
CA THR A 42 -3.47 1.74 -5.55
C THR A 42 -4.22 0.53 -6.12
N SER A 43 -5.56 0.59 -6.22
CA SER A 43 -6.40 -0.57 -6.56
C SER A 43 -6.06 -1.82 -5.74
N THR A 44 -5.85 -1.63 -4.43
CA THR A 44 -5.60 -2.70 -3.45
C THR A 44 -6.73 -2.77 -2.43
N LYS A 45 -6.63 -3.67 -1.45
CA LYS A 45 -7.59 -3.79 -0.34
C LYS A 45 -7.17 -2.88 0.83
N PRO A 46 -8.11 -2.22 1.53
CA PRO A 46 -7.78 -1.39 2.69
C PRO A 46 -7.22 -2.21 3.87
N GLU A 47 -7.55 -3.49 3.97
CA GLU A 47 -7.00 -4.43 4.96
C GLU A 47 -5.48 -4.59 4.82
N LEU A 48 -4.97 -4.53 3.58
CA LEU A 48 -3.54 -4.58 3.28
C LEU A 48 -2.79 -3.41 3.94
N TRP A 49 -3.41 -2.24 4.00
CA TRP A 49 -2.82 -1.03 4.60
C TRP A 49 -3.01 -0.98 6.11
N LEU A 50 -4.12 -1.51 6.62
CA LEU A 50 -4.39 -1.58 8.05
C LEU A 50 -3.52 -2.59 8.77
N ASP A 51 -3.47 -3.83 8.27
CA ASP A 51 -2.91 -4.97 8.99
C ASP A 51 -1.88 -5.75 8.14
N GLY A 52 -1.90 -5.57 6.82
CA GLY A 52 -0.95 -6.25 5.92
C GLY A 52 0.52 -6.01 6.28
N ASN A 53 1.36 -7.01 6.03
CA ASN A 53 2.79 -6.93 6.30
C ASN A 53 3.44 -5.93 5.32
N PRO A 54 4.47 -5.16 5.72
CA PRO A 54 5.29 -4.34 4.82
C PRO A 54 5.71 -5.04 3.52
N ASP A 55 6.03 -6.34 3.54
CA ASP A 55 6.38 -7.09 2.32
C ASP A 55 5.20 -7.27 1.35
N ASP A 56 3.99 -7.50 1.86
CA ASP A 56 2.77 -7.59 1.04
C ASP A 56 2.43 -6.22 0.44
N ILE A 57 2.54 -5.15 1.23
CA ILE A 57 2.31 -3.76 0.77
C ILE A 57 3.29 -3.42 -0.36
N LYS A 58 4.59 -3.71 -0.15
CA LYS A 58 5.61 -3.51 -1.18
C LYS A 58 5.28 -4.31 -2.43
N SER A 59 4.97 -5.60 -2.28
CA SER A 59 4.65 -6.49 -3.40
C SER A 59 3.45 -6.01 -4.20
N ALA A 60 2.38 -5.56 -3.54
CA ALA A 60 1.20 -4.99 -4.19
C ALA A 60 1.53 -3.69 -4.96
N LEU A 61 2.39 -2.83 -4.41
CA LEU A 61 2.84 -1.61 -5.08
C LEU A 61 3.74 -1.89 -6.30
N PHE A 62 4.52 -2.98 -6.26
CA PHE A 62 5.37 -3.43 -7.37
C PHE A 62 4.58 -4.16 -8.47
N HIS A 63 3.58 -4.98 -8.12
CA HIS A 63 2.78 -5.75 -9.08
C HIS A 63 1.88 -4.89 -9.98
N GLN A 64 1.56 -3.66 -9.61
CA GLN A 64 0.83 -2.69 -10.45
C GLN A 64 1.53 -2.33 -11.78
N ASN A 65 2.70 -2.90 -12.11
CA ASN A 65 3.39 -2.71 -13.39
C ASN A 65 3.44 -3.97 -14.28
N SER A 66 2.83 -5.07 -13.85
CA SER A 66 2.72 -6.27 -14.68
C SER A 66 1.35 -6.87 -14.43
N GLY A 67 0.48 -6.86 -15.45
CA GLY A 67 -0.90 -7.35 -15.36
C GLY A 67 -0.98 -8.84 -15.06
N VAL A 68 -0.77 -9.22 -13.80
CA VAL A 68 -0.91 -10.58 -13.31
C VAL A 68 -1.67 -10.53 -11.99
N ILE A 69 -2.89 -11.05 -12.03
CA ILE A 69 -3.68 -11.43 -10.86
C ILE A 69 -2.96 -12.57 -10.16
N ASP A 70 -2.18 -12.28 -9.12
CA ASP A 70 -1.58 -13.35 -8.31
C ASP A 70 -2.60 -13.80 -7.25
N GLU A 71 -3.13 -15.00 -7.44
CA GLU A 71 -4.15 -15.67 -6.62
C GLU A 71 -3.62 -16.15 -5.26
N ASN A 72 -2.40 -15.77 -4.87
CA ASN A 72 -1.73 -16.26 -3.66
C ASN A 72 -1.73 -15.20 -2.54
N PHE A 73 -2.92 -14.84 -2.07
CA PHE A 73 -3.06 -14.39 -0.69
C PHE A 73 -3.04 -15.65 0.19
N PRO A 74 -2.00 -15.93 1.00
CA PRO A 74 -2.00 -17.15 1.80
C PRO A 74 -3.11 -17.06 2.85
N VAL A 75 -4.19 -17.83 2.63
CA VAL A 75 -5.15 -18.15 3.69
C VAL A 75 -4.36 -18.96 4.71
N LYS A 76 -4.00 -18.32 5.82
CA LYS A 76 -3.39 -19.00 6.97
C LYS A 76 -4.37 -20.10 7.40
N ASN A 77 -3.96 -21.36 7.21
CA ASN A 77 -4.67 -22.55 7.69
C ASN A 77 -4.41 -22.76 9.19
#